data_AF-A0A949FKK0-F1
#
_entry.id   AF-A0A949FKK0-F1
#
_cell.length_a   1.000
_cell.length_b   1.000
_cell.length_c   1.000
_cell.angle_alpha   90.00
_cell.angle_beta   90.00
_cell.angle_gamma   90.00
#
_symmetry.space_group_name_H-M   'P 1'
#
loop_
_entity.id
_entity.type
_entity.pdbx_description
1 polymer ?
#
loop_
_entity_poly.entity_id
_entity_poly.type
_entity_poly.pdbx_seq_one_letter_code
_entity_poly.pdbx_strand_id
1 'polypeptide(L)'
;MRCPKDKNTELLRCKLLDQLSAHQCPNCSGHWISGSDYQGWQASQPSKDAGPSVFWARDDVQYIPSAKDSLAALCPECGNYLTRGKVGMKPPFYVDRCPGCGGLWCDCGEWNILLKLGIHAAIPQIFTSDWQLRFRELELLELERQAIAEKLGDDLADKVFEIATLLKQHPSGDFGVAYLMRRLEKS
;
A
#
# COMPACT_ATOMS: atom_id res chain seq x y z
N MET A 1 -4.94 9.37 26.48
CA MET A 1 -4.10 9.83 25.34
C MET A 1 -5.00 10.60 24.37
N ARG A 2 -4.48 11.64 23.69
CA ARG A 2 -5.28 12.48 22.79
C ARG A 2 -5.18 12.01 21.34
N CYS A 3 -6.21 12.27 20.53
CA CYS A 3 -6.21 11.92 19.12
C CYS A 3 -5.17 12.74 18.34
N PRO A 4 -4.31 12.10 17.52
CA PRO A 4 -3.30 12.78 16.71
C PRO A 4 -3.88 13.72 15.64
N LYS A 5 -5.03 13.36 15.06
CA LYS A 5 -5.74 14.12 14.01
C LYS A 5 -6.88 14.99 14.56
N ASP A 6 -7.22 14.83 15.83
CA ASP A 6 -8.24 15.62 16.53
C ASP A 6 -7.77 15.99 17.94
N LYS A 7 -6.97 17.05 18.03
CA LYS A 7 -6.17 17.39 19.22
C LYS A 7 -6.99 17.66 20.48
N ASN A 8 -8.31 17.85 20.35
CA ASN A 8 -9.23 18.13 21.45
C ASN A 8 -10.05 16.91 21.88
N THR A 9 -9.80 15.74 21.30
CA THR A 9 -10.55 14.52 21.59
C THR A 9 -9.66 13.48 22.27
N GLU A 10 -10.15 12.87 23.36
CA GLU A 10 -9.50 11.72 23.97
C GLU A 10 -9.81 10.43 23.22
N LEU A 11 -8.82 9.55 23.12
CA LEU A 11 -9.02 8.23 22.53
C LEU A 11 -9.63 7.27 23.57
N LEU A 12 -10.62 6.50 23.14
CA LEU A 12 -11.33 5.51 23.96
C LEU A 12 -10.84 4.11 23.63
N ARG A 13 -10.66 3.25 24.65
CA ARG A 13 -10.25 1.85 24.44
C ARG A 13 -11.29 1.09 23.61
N CYS A 14 -10.81 0.29 22.67
CA CYS A 14 -11.62 -0.57 21.82
C CYS A 14 -10.85 -1.83 21.40
N LYS A 15 -11.50 -2.71 20.64
CA LYS A 15 -10.85 -3.79 19.91
C LYS A 15 -11.23 -3.73 18.44
N LEU A 16 -10.26 -4.00 17.59
CA LEU A 16 -10.46 -4.14 16.14
C LEU A 16 -11.02 -5.54 15.82
N LEU A 17 -11.39 -5.77 14.56
CA LEU A 17 -12.08 -6.99 14.08
C LEU A 17 -11.36 -8.30 14.45
N ASP A 18 -10.05 -8.27 14.59
CA ASP A 18 -9.15 -9.37 14.90
C ASP A 18 -8.73 -9.42 16.37
N GLN A 19 -9.54 -8.82 17.26
CA GLN A 19 -9.30 -8.73 18.70
C GLN A 19 -8.04 -7.93 19.08
N LEU A 20 -7.42 -7.24 18.13
CA LEU A 20 -6.30 -6.34 18.38
C LEU A 20 -6.76 -5.17 19.25
N SER A 21 -6.09 -4.99 20.39
CA SER A 21 -6.29 -3.85 21.29
C SER A 21 -5.94 -2.54 20.59
N ALA A 22 -6.83 -1.57 20.67
CA ALA A 22 -6.64 -0.25 20.08
C ALA A 22 -7.34 0.84 20.90
N HIS A 23 -7.12 2.10 20.51
CA HIS A 23 -7.87 3.24 21.02
C HIS A 23 -8.50 4.00 19.85
N GLN A 24 -9.80 4.22 19.88
CA GLN A 24 -10.55 4.90 18.83
C GLN A 24 -10.84 6.36 19.20
N CYS A 25 -10.76 7.25 18.22
CA CYS A 25 -11.24 8.62 18.33
C CYS A 25 -12.75 8.66 18.05
N PRO A 26 -13.61 9.12 18.98
CA PRO A 26 -15.04 9.22 18.75
C PRO A 26 -15.44 10.26 17.69
N ASN A 27 -14.57 11.22 17.35
CA ASN A 27 -14.90 12.25 16.36
C ASN A 27 -14.49 11.87 14.92
N CYS A 28 -13.24 11.43 14.73
CA CYS A 28 -12.75 11.06 13.39
C CYS A 28 -12.78 9.56 13.10
N SER A 29 -13.16 8.72 14.07
CA SER A 29 -13.19 7.25 13.97
C SER A 29 -11.84 6.61 13.61
N GLY A 30 -10.73 7.36 13.74
CA GLY A 30 -9.38 6.84 13.60
C GLY A 30 -8.95 6.01 14.82
N HIS A 31 -8.01 5.11 14.62
CA HIS A 31 -7.53 4.14 15.61
C HIS A 31 -6.03 4.31 15.85
N TRP A 32 -5.68 4.35 17.12
CA TRP A 32 -4.30 4.19 17.59
C TRP A 32 -4.09 2.75 18.07
N ILE A 33 -3.04 2.11 17.58
CA ILE A 33 -2.60 0.79 18.02
C ILE A 33 -1.20 0.97 18.62
N SER A 34 -1.02 0.59 19.88
CA SER A 34 0.30 0.71 20.51
C SER A 34 1.31 -0.22 19.84
N GLY A 35 2.60 0.13 19.88
CA GLY A 35 3.64 -0.71 19.31
C GLY A 35 3.68 -2.11 19.95
N SER A 36 3.46 -2.18 21.26
CA SER A 36 3.40 -3.44 22.01
C SER A 36 2.18 -4.28 21.68
N ASP A 37 0.99 -3.66 21.56
CA ASP A 37 -0.24 -4.38 21.20
C ASP A 37 -0.11 -4.95 19.78
N TYR A 38 0.38 -4.14 18.84
CA TYR A 38 0.61 -4.58 17.46
C TYR A 38 1.62 -5.73 17.40
N GLN A 39 2.77 -5.62 18.08
CA GLN A 39 3.79 -6.69 18.08
C GLN A 39 3.27 -7.99 18.69
N GLY A 40 2.57 -7.91 19.82
CA GLY A 40 1.99 -9.07 20.49
C GLY A 40 0.95 -9.77 19.62
N TRP A 41 0.09 -9.00 18.97
CA TRP A 41 -0.90 -9.52 18.03
C TRP A 41 -0.27 -10.04 16.72
N GLN A 42 0.74 -9.34 16.18
CA GLN A 42 1.45 -9.73 14.96
C GLN A 42 2.13 -11.09 15.15
N ALA A 43 2.60 -11.40 16.36
CA ALA A 43 3.23 -12.68 16.67
C ALA A 43 2.31 -13.90 16.46
N SER A 44 0.99 -13.72 16.59
CA SER A 44 -0.01 -14.79 16.37
C SER A 44 -0.53 -14.88 14.93
N GLN A 45 -0.09 -14.00 14.03
CA GLN A 45 -0.54 -13.99 12.64
C GLN A 45 0.15 -15.08 11.81
N PRO A 46 -0.59 -15.76 10.91
CA PRO A 46 -0.07 -16.89 10.13
C PRO A 46 0.96 -16.49 9.08
N SER A 47 0.86 -15.27 8.53
CA SER A 47 1.86 -14.69 7.64
C SER A 47 2.20 -13.28 8.10
N LYS A 48 3.49 -12.94 8.07
CA LYS A 48 4.02 -11.61 8.37
C LYS A 48 4.65 -10.96 7.14
N ASP A 49 4.76 -11.73 6.05
CA ASP A 49 5.40 -11.35 4.80
C ASP A 49 4.34 -11.19 3.73
N ALA A 50 4.29 -9.99 3.15
CA ALA A 50 3.51 -9.72 1.96
C ALA A 50 4.46 -9.04 0.97
N GLY A 51 4.57 -9.52 -0.27
CA GLY A 51 5.36 -8.79 -1.28
C GLY A 51 4.63 -7.50 -1.71
N PRO A 52 5.34 -6.44 -2.14
CA PRO A 52 4.69 -5.26 -2.70
C PRO A 52 3.70 -5.59 -3.81
N SER A 53 4.06 -6.55 -4.68
CA SER A 53 3.24 -6.98 -5.83
C SER A 53 1.85 -7.51 -5.46
N VAL A 54 1.63 -7.97 -4.22
CA VAL A 54 0.38 -8.64 -3.82
C VAL A 54 -0.81 -7.68 -3.82
N PHE A 55 -0.61 -6.41 -3.48
CA PHE A 55 -1.70 -5.45 -3.32
C PHE A 55 -1.86 -4.48 -4.50
N TRP A 56 -0.80 -4.21 -5.27
CA TRP A 56 -0.89 -3.34 -6.45
C TRP A 56 -1.83 -3.83 -7.55
N ALA A 57 -2.10 -5.14 -7.58
CA ALA A 57 -2.99 -5.77 -8.57
C ALA A 57 -4.47 -5.82 -8.13
N ARG A 58 -4.85 -5.14 -7.04
CA ARG A 58 -6.20 -5.22 -6.44
C ARG A 58 -7.03 -3.98 -6.77
N ASP A 59 -7.71 -4.00 -7.91
CA ASP A 59 -8.68 -2.96 -8.30
C ASP A 59 -10.06 -3.15 -7.61
N ASP A 60 -10.27 -4.28 -6.94
CA ASP A 60 -11.51 -4.63 -6.27
C ASP A 60 -11.71 -3.95 -4.90
N VAL A 61 -10.71 -3.20 -4.41
CA VAL A 61 -10.74 -2.56 -3.10
C VAL A 61 -10.95 -1.06 -3.25
N GLN A 62 -12.18 -0.60 -2.99
CA GLN A 62 -12.48 0.83 -2.90
C GLN A 62 -12.24 1.37 -1.48
N TYR A 63 -11.53 2.49 -1.39
CA TYR A 63 -11.30 3.24 -0.15
C TYR A 63 -11.39 4.74 -0.42
N ILE A 64 -12.04 5.46 0.50
CA ILE A 64 -12.12 6.92 0.47
C ILE A 64 -11.29 7.43 1.64
N PRO A 65 -10.14 8.10 1.39
CA PRO A 65 -9.32 8.66 2.45
C PRO A 65 -10.09 9.65 3.31
N SER A 66 -9.76 9.67 4.61
CA SER A 66 -10.21 10.69 5.54
C SER A 66 -9.81 12.09 5.06
N ALA A 67 -10.66 13.09 5.29
CA ALA A 67 -10.34 14.49 5.02
C ALA A 67 -9.10 15.00 5.80
N LYS A 68 -8.70 14.28 6.86
CA LYS A 68 -7.55 14.58 7.71
C LYS A 68 -6.32 13.72 7.39
N ASP A 69 -6.39 12.85 6.38
CA ASP A 69 -5.34 11.88 6.05
C ASP A 69 -3.98 12.57 5.83
N SER A 70 -3.96 13.65 5.04
CA SER A 70 -2.75 14.41 4.70
C SER A 70 -2.14 15.22 5.84
N LEU A 71 -2.80 15.32 7.00
CA LEU A 71 -2.30 16.12 8.12
C LEU A 71 -1.18 15.39 8.86
N ALA A 72 -0.03 16.06 9.00
CA ALA A 72 1.02 15.59 9.88
C ALA A 72 0.52 15.48 11.33
N ALA A 73 0.93 14.43 12.02
CA ALA A 73 0.44 14.12 13.35
C ALA A 73 1.57 13.64 14.28
N LEU A 74 1.40 13.88 15.58
CA LEU A 74 2.33 13.43 16.62
C LEU A 74 1.81 12.11 17.22
N CYS A 75 2.75 11.22 17.53
CA CYS A 75 2.48 9.99 18.26
C CYS A 75 1.84 10.32 19.62
N PRO A 76 0.67 9.73 19.93
CA PRO A 76 -0.05 10.04 21.18
C PRO A 76 0.59 9.39 22.42
N GLU A 77 1.57 8.47 22.23
CA GLU A 77 2.31 7.83 23.32
C GLU A 77 3.64 8.53 23.63
N CYS A 78 4.45 8.82 22.60
CA CYS A 78 5.83 9.31 22.79
C CYS A 78 6.11 10.68 22.17
N GLY A 79 5.14 11.31 21.50
CA GLY A 79 5.26 12.66 20.95
C GLY A 79 6.10 12.81 19.68
N ASN A 80 6.70 11.75 19.14
CA ASN A 80 7.44 11.80 17.87
C ASN A 80 6.49 12.01 16.68
N TYR A 81 6.95 12.67 15.62
CA TYR A 81 6.21 12.72 14.36
C TYR A 81 5.96 11.32 13.80
N LEU A 82 4.72 11.08 13.36
CA LEU A 82 4.36 9.87 12.62
C LEU A 82 4.92 9.98 11.20
N THR A 83 5.49 8.87 10.72
CA THR A 83 5.96 8.71 9.34
C THR A 83 4.91 7.99 8.53
N ARG A 84 4.73 8.38 7.27
CA ARG A 84 3.71 7.81 6.37
C ARG A 84 4.33 6.73 5.47
N GLY A 85 3.71 5.56 5.44
CA GLY A 85 4.05 4.45 4.54
C GLY A 85 2.99 4.33 3.45
N LYS A 86 3.39 4.45 2.18
CA LYS A 86 2.46 4.34 1.04
C LYS A 86 2.05 2.89 0.83
N VAL A 87 0.75 2.66 0.67
CA VAL A 87 0.16 1.37 0.34
C VAL A 87 -0.34 1.40 -1.10
N GLY A 88 -0.01 0.35 -1.85
CA GLY A 88 -0.19 0.30 -3.31
C GLY A 88 -1.60 -0.12 -3.66
N MET A 89 -2.47 0.85 -3.88
CA MET A 89 -3.78 0.62 -4.47
C MET A 89 -4.13 1.82 -5.36
N LYS A 90 -5.25 1.73 -6.07
CA LYS A 90 -5.76 2.82 -6.92
C LYS A 90 -7.13 3.27 -6.40
N PRO A 91 -7.25 4.47 -5.79
CA PRO A 91 -6.17 5.40 -5.42
C PRO A 91 -5.32 4.90 -4.23
N PRO A 92 -4.05 5.31 -4.09
CA PRO A 92 -3.19 4.89 -2.98
C PRO A 92 -3.68 5.47 -1.65
N PHE A 93 -3.41 4.76 -0.56
CA PHE A 93 -3.56 5.31 0.79
C PHE A 93 -2.26 5.16 1.58
N TYR A 94 -2.25 5.70 2.79
CA TYR A 94 -1.07 5.77 3.62
C TYR A 94 -1.37 5.23 5.00
N VAL A 95 -0.42 4.52 5.60
CA VAL A 95 -0.47 4.15 7.01
C VAL A 95 0.54 4.99 7.77
N ASP A 96 0.15 5.50 8.93
CA ASP A 96 1.02 6.30 9.78
C ASP A 96 1.66 5.42 10.88
N ARG A 97 2.99 5.45 11.00
CA ARG A 97 3.74 4.70 12.02
C ARG A 97 4.68 5.60 12.80
N CYS A 98 4.77 5.39 14.10
CA CYS A 98 5.75 6.05 14.95
C CYS A 98 7.13 5.37 14.83
N PRO A 99 8.21 6.09 14.46
CA PRO A 99 9.55 5.52 14.43
C PRO A 99 10.13 5.27 15.84
N GLY A 100 9.60 5.93 16.88
CA GLY A 100 10.06 5.80 18.26
C GLY A 100 9.51 4.57 18.97
N CYS A 101 8.19 4.53 19.18
CA CYS A 101 7.55 3.42 19.91
C CYS A 101 7.02 2.30 18.99
N GLY A 102 7.02 2.49 17.67
CA GLY A 102 6.50 1.51 16.72
C GLY A 102 4.96 1.45 16.61
N GLY A 103 4.24 2.30 17.35
CA GLY A 103 2.78 2.38 17.29
C GLY A 103 2.25 2.87 15.95
N LEU A 104 1.00 2.54 15.65
CA LEU A 104 0.35 2.78 14.37
C LEU A 104 -0.87 3.67 14.55
N TRP A 105 -1.04 4.61 13.62
CA TRP A 105 -2.28 5.33 13.44
C TRP A 105 -2.92 4.91 12.13
N CYS A 106 -4.19 4.53 12.22
CA CYS A 106 -5.04 4.21 11.08
C CYS A 106 -6.23 5.16 11.09
N ASP A 107 -6.42 5.95 10.05
CA ASP A 107 -7.64 6.73 9.87
C ASP A 107 -8.86 5.81 9.72
N CYS A 108 -10.05 6.42 9.72
CA CYS A 108 -11.31 5.69 9.64
C CYS A 108 -11.31 4.72 8.45
N GLY A 109 -11.50 3.43 8.72
CA GLY A 109 -11.59 2.39 7.70
C GLY A 109 -10.25 1.81 7.23
N GLU A 110 -9.10 2.44 7.51
CA GLU A 110 -7.80 1.97 6.99
C GLU A 110 -7.43 0.57 7.47
N TRP A 111 -7.71 0.26 8.74
CA TRP A 111 -7.46 -1.09 9.28
C TRP A 111 -8.22 -2.17 8.49
N ASN A 112 -9.47 -1.89 8.12
CA ASN A 112 -10.28 -2.81 7.32
C ASN A 112 -9.70 -2.98 5.91
N ILE A 113 -9.12 -1.94 5.34
CA ILE A 113 -8.44 -2.02 4.04
C ILE A 113 -7.17 -2.88 4.14
N LEU A 114 -6.37 -2.69 5.19
CA LEU A 114 -5.18 -3.51 5.43
C LEU A 114 -5.53 -4.99 5.58
N LEU A 115 -6.64 -5.31 6.26
CA LEU A 115 -7.18 -6.66 6.36
C LEU A 115 -7.60 -7.22 5.00
N LYS A 116 -8.34 -6.46 4.18
CA LYS A 116 -8.76 -6.88 2.83
C LYS A 116 -7.58 -7.14 1.90
N LEU A 117 -6.53 -6.34 2.02
CA LEU A 117 -5.29 -6.51 1.25
C LEU A 117 -4.41 -7.64 1.80
N GLY A 118 -4.69 -8.18 3.00
CA GLY A 118 -3.90 -9.21 3.63
C GLY A 118 -2.52 -8.75 4.10
N ILE A 119 -2.34 -7.45 4.36
CA ILE A 119 -1.04 -6.85 4.76
C ILE A 119 -1.05 -6.26 6.18
N HIS A 120 -2.16 -6.37 6.90
CA HIS A 120 -2.32 -5.92 8.28
C HIS A 120 -1.23 -6.46 9.22
N ALA A 121 -0.70 -7.66 8.94
CA ALA A 121 0.41 -8.27 9.67
C ALA A 121 1.82 -7.91 9.13
N ALA A 122 1.92 -7.22 7.99
CA ALA A 122 3.17 -6.88 7.31
C ALA A 122 3.48 -5.36 7.33
N ILE A 123 2.72 -4.57 8.10
CA ILE A 123 2.84 -3.10 8.12
C ILE A 123 4.26 -2.59 8.36
N PRO A 124 5.09 -3.15 9.28
CA PRO A 124 6.46 -2.69 9.47
C PRO A 124 7.31 -2.76 8.20
N GLN A 125 7.04 -3.71 7.30
CA GLN A 125 7.80 -3.88 6.06
C GLN A 125 7.63 -2.70 5.11
N ILE A 126 6.45 -2.05 5.12
CA ILE A 126 6.13 -0.87 4.30
C ILE A 126 7.12 0.28 4.54
N PHE A 127 7.71 0.32 5.74
CA PHE A 127 8.65 1.36 6.16
C PHE A 127 10.12 1.00 5.91
N THR A 128 10.40 -0.15 5.31
CA THR A 128 11.77 -0.57 4.97
C THR A 128 12.22 -0.03 3.63
N SER A 129 13.52 0.20 3.46
CA SER A 129 14.10 0.69 2.20
C SER A 129 13.84 -0.26 1.03
N ASP A 130 13.98 -1.56 1.26
CA ASP A 130 13.81 -2.58 0.22
C ASP A 130 12.37 -2.59 -0.29
N TRP A 131 11.40 -2.47 0.62
CA TRP A 131 10.01 -2.33 0.24
C TRP A 131 9.75 -1.07 -0.59
N GLN A 132 10.24 0.08 -0.13
CA GLN A 132 10.06 1.36 -0.80
C GLN A 132 10.74 1.41 -2.18
N LEU A 133 11.86 0.70 -2.36
CA LEU A 133 12.51 0.54 -3.68
C LEU A 133 11.64 -0.30 -4.61
N ARG A 134 11.26 -1.52 -4.19
CA ARG A 134 10.42 -2.43 -5.00
C ARG A 134 9.07 -1.81 -5.34
N PHE A 135 8.50 -1.05 -4.41
CA PHE A 135 7.26 -0.31 -4.62
C PHE A 135 7.39 0.71 -5.75
N ARG A 136 8.49 1.48 -5.78
CA ARG A 136 8.77 2.45 -6.86
C ARG A 136 8.97 1.79 -8.21
N GLU A 137 9.62 0.63 -8.25
CA GLU A 137 9.80 -0.15 -9.48
C GLU A 137 8.46 -0.61 -10.06
N LEU A 138 7.57 -1.13 -9.21
CA LEU A 138 6.22 -1.54 -9.63
C LEU A 138 5.37 -0.36 -10.12
N GLU A 139 5.46 0.79 -9.43
CA GLU A 139 4.75 2.01 -9.84
C GLU A 139 5.23 2.49 -11.22
N LEU A 140 6.53 2.45 -11.49
CA LEU A 140 7.08 2.82 -12.79
C LEU A 140 6.60 1.89 -13.91
N LEU A 141 6.60 0.57 -13.68
CA LEU A 141 6.09 -0.40 -14.64
C LEU A 141 4.61 -0.16 -14.94
N GLU A 142 3.81 0.18 -13.93
CA GLU A 142 2.39 0.45 -14.14
C GLU A 142 2.16 1.74 -14.93
N LEU A 143 2.91 2.80 -14.65
CA LEU A 143 2.85 4.04 -15.42
C LEU A 143 3.24 3.81 -16.89
N GLU A 144 4.25 2.98 -17.15
CA GLU A 144 4.63 2.58 -18.51
C GLU A 144 3.49 1.82 -19.20
N ARG A 145 2.86 0.87 -18.52
CA ARG A 145 1.71 0.12 -19.05
C ARG A 145 0.54 1.04 -19.36
N GLN A 146 0.18 1.94 -18.45
CA GLN A 146 -0.90 2.90 -18.65
C GLN A 146 -0.62 3.81 -19.84
N ALA A 147 0.60 4.33 -19.98
CA ALA A 147 0.99 5.16 -21.11
C ALA A 147 0.92 4.42 -22.46
N ILE A 148 1.20 3.12 -22.48
CA ILE A 148 1.05 2.28 -23.68
C ILE A 148 -0.43 2.05 -23.99
N ALA A 149 -1.26 1.72 -22.99
CA ALA A 149 -2.70 1.54 -23.14
C ALA A 149 -3.40 2.81 -23.66
N GLU A 150 -3.07 3.98 -23.09
CA GLU A 150 -3.60 5.27 -23.52
C GLU A 150 -3.27 5.59 -24.99
N LYS A 151 -2.09 5.18 -25.47
CA LYS A 151 -1.63 5.45 -26.85
C LYS A 151 -2.16 4.46 -27.88
N LEU A 152 -2.26 3.19 -27.51
CA LEU A 152 -2.58 2.10 -28.45
C LEU A 152 -4.05 1.66 -28.38
N GLY A 153 -4.75 2.04 -27.31
CA GLY A 153 -6.02 1.43 -26.91
C GLY A 153 -5.80 0.08 -26.21
N ASP A 154 -6.71 -0.26 -25.30
CA ASP A 154 -6.60 -1.43 -24.41
C ASP A 154 -6.37 -2.74 -25.19
N ASP A 155 -7.17 -2.98 -26.23
CA ASP A 155 -7.09 -4.23 -27.03
C ASP A 155 -5.71 -4.47 -27.68
N LEU A 156 -5.09 -3.43 -28.21
CA LEU A 156 -3.78 -3.54 -28.85
C LEU A 156 -2.66 -3.57 -27.80
N ALA A 157 -2.79 -2.77 -26.74
CA ALA A 157 -1.83 -2.75 -25.64
C ALA A 157 -1.73 -4.14 -24.97
N ASP A 158 -2.85 -4.81 -24.72
CA ASP A 158 -2.88 -6.15 -24.15
C ASP A 158 -2.12 -7.16 -25.01
N LYS A 159 -2.28 -7.12 -26.33
CA LYS A 159 -1.51 -7.96 -27.26
C LYS A 159 -0.03 -7.63 -27.23
N VAL A 160 0.33 -6.34 -27.14
CA VAL A 160 1.73 -5.91 -27.02
C VAL A 160 2.35 -6.44 -25.72
N PHE A 161 1.63 -6.37 -24.60
CA PHE A 161 2.09 -6.88 -23.31
C PHE A 161 2.24 -8.41 -23.30
N GLU A 162 1.29 -9.12 -23.92
CA GLU A 162 1.35 -10.57 -24.10
C GLU A 162 2.58 -10.96 -24.92
N ILE A 163 2.76 -10.36 -26.09
CA ILE A 163 3.90 -10.63 -26.97
C ILE A 163 5.22 -10.29 -26.28
N ALA A 164 5.32 -9.16 -25.59
CA ALA A 164 6.51 -8.79 -24.83
C ALA A 164 6.86 -9.85 -23.77
N THR A 165 5.84 -10.38 -23.08
CA THR A 165 6.02 -11.46 -22.09
C THR A 165 6.52 -12.75 -22.75
N LEU A 166 5.90 -13.15 -23.87
CA LEU A 166 6.29 -14.36 -24.61
C LEU A 166 7.71 -14.25 -25.17
N LEU A 167 8.07 -13.09 -25.75
CA LEU A 167 9.41 -12.87 -26.30
C LEU A 167 10.48 -12.86 -25.21
N LYS A 168 10.21 -12.24 -24.04
CA LYS A 168 11.15 -12.23 -22.91
C LYS A 168 11.48 -13.63 -22.38
N GLN A 169 10.54 -14.58 -22.47
CA GLN A 169 10.73 -15.95 -22.01
C GLN A 169 11.33 -16.88 -23.08
N HIS A 170 11.36 -16.46 -24.35
CA HIS A 170 11.84 -17.29 -25.45
C HIS A 170 13.36 -17.12 -25.68
N PRO A 171 14.14 -18.20 -25.85
CA PRO A 171 15.60 -18.11 -26.05
C PRO A 171 16.04 -17.27 -27.25
N SER A 172 15.15 -17.09 -28.22
CA SER A 172 15.37 -16.27 -29.43
C SER A 172 14.39 -15.09 -29.51
N GLY A 173 13.92 -14.58 -28.37
CA GLY A 173 12.99 -13.45 -28.30
C GLY A 173 13.43 -12.23 -29.11
N ASP A 174 14.72 -11.91 -29.08
CA ASP A 174 15.33 -10.78 -29.79
C ASP A 174 15.09 -10.84 -31.31
N PHE A 175 15.07 -12.04 -31.91
CA PHE A 175 14.73 -12.21 -33.33
C PHE A 175 13.28 -11.82 -33.63
N GLY A 176 12.37 -12.10 -32.70
CA GLY A 176 10.97 -11.69 -32.78
C GLY A 176 10.81 -10.17 -32.68
N VAL A 177 11.51 -9.53 -31.73
CA VAL A 177 11.55 -8.06 -31.62
C VAL A 177 12.05 -7.42 -32.92
N ALA A 178 13.17 -7.93 -33.47
CA ALA A 178 13.73 -7.42 -34.71
C ALA A 178 12.80 -7.60 -35.92
N TYR A 179 12.01 -8.67 -35.97
CA TYR A 179 10.98 -8.85 -36.99
C TYR A 179 9.88 -7.78 -36.88
N LEU A 180 9.37 -7.51 -35.67
CA LEU A 180 8.34 -6.50 -35.44
C LEU A 180 8.83 -5.11 -35.83
N MET A 181 10.03 -4.70 -35.41
CA MET A 181 10.63 -3.41 -35.76
C MET A 181 10.70 -3.21 -37.29
N ARG A 182 11.22 -4.19 -38.03
CA ARG A 182 11.32 -4.12 -39.50
C ARG A 182 9.98 -4.00 -40.22
N ARG A 183 8.88 -4.46 -39.61
CA ARG A 183 7.54 -4.35 -40.17
C ARG A 183 6.93 -2.97 -39.95
N LEU A 184 7.29 -2.30 -38.86
CA LEU A 184 6.84 -0.95 -38.52
C LEU A 184 7.64 0.15 -39.24
N GLU A 185 8.92 -0.09 -39.54
CA GLU A 185 9.77 0.86 -40.30
C GLU A 185 9.43 0.93 -41.80
N LYS A 186 8.71 -0.06 -42.33
CA LYS A 186 8.37 -0.17 -43.76
C LYS A 186 6.97 0.36 -44.10
N SER A 187 6.33 1.06 -43.17
CA SER A 187 5.02 1.71 -43.33
C SER A 187 5.14 3.22 -43.29
#